data_AF-A0A954GRD6-F1
#
_entry.id   AF-A0A954GRD6-F1
#
_cell.length_a   1.000
_cell.length_b   1.000
_cell.length_c   1.000
_cell.angle_alpha   90.00
_cell.angle_beta   90.00
_cell.angle_gamma   90.00
#
_symmetry.space_group_name_H-M   'P 1'
#
loop_
_entity.id
_entity.type
_entity.pdbx_description
1 polymer ?
#
loop_
_entity_poly.entity_id
_entity_poly.type
_entity_poly.pdbx_seq_one_letter_code
_entity_poly.pdbx_strand_id
1 'polypeptide(L)'
;MRVSKAWQMIEDWYAANAPNGLPGLREGATAHDIRNAERDLGIEFPDEVRQSYELHNGSKNAVFPYGYYLLSLEEIVDEREVWCNL
;
A
#
# COMPACT_ATOMS: atom_id res chain seq x y z
N MET A 1 17.31 -5.80 -1.14
CA MET A 1 16.26 -6.24 -2.11
C MET A 1 15.47 -4.99 -2.48
N ARG A 2 15.19 -4.73 -3.77
CA ARG A 2 14.43 -3.54 -4.19
C ARG A 2 12.93 -3.79 -4.02
N VAL A 3 12.14 -2.79 -3.62
CA VAL A 3 10.70 -2.90 -3.34
C VAL A 3 9.92 -3.47 -4.52
N SER A 4 10.22 -3.03 -5.74
CA SER A 4 9.67 -3.61 -6.98
C SER A 4 9.84 -5.13 -7.10
N LYS A 5 10.99 -5.67 -6.69
CA LYS A 5 11.21 -7.12 -6.74
C LYS A 5 10.39 -7.87 -5.69
N ALA A 6 10.17 -7.26 -4.52
CA ALA A 6 9.32 -7.85 -3.50
C ALA A 6 7.86 -7.91 -3.97
N TRP A 7 7.35 -6.82 -4.56
CA TRP A 7 6.01 -6.80 -5.15
C TRP A 7 5.84 -7.83 -6.26
N GLN A 8 6.79 -7.92 -7.20
CA GLN A 8 6.75 -8.95 -8.24
C GLN A 8 6.62 -10.37 -7.66
N MET A 9 7.38 -10.68 -6.60
CA MET A 9 7.30 -12.00 -5.95
C MET A 9 5.93 -12.25 -5.30
N ILE A 10 5.31 -11.21 -4.73
CA ILE A 10 3.97 -11.29 -4.13
C ILE A 10 2.94 -11.55 -5.23
N GLU A 11 2.96 -10.76 -6.31
CA GLU A 11 2.06 -10.90 -7.45
C GLU A 11 2.20 -12.28 -8.12
N ASP A 12 3.43 -12.73 -8.38
CA ASP A 12 3.72 -14.03 -8.98
C ASP A 12 3.20 -15.17 -8.10
N TRP A 13 3.37 -15.06 -6.78
CA TRP A 13 2.86 -16.06 -5.84
C TRP A 13 1.34 -16.11 -5.89
N TYR A 14 0.65 -14.97 -5.91
CA TYR A 14 -0.80 -14.94 -6.02
C TYR A 14 -1.31 -15.48 -7.35
N ALA A 15 -0.67 -15.11 -8.46
CA ALA A 15 -1.02 -15.63 -9.78
C ALA A 15 -0.90 -17.16 -9.87
N ALA A 16 0.09 -17.74 -9.19
CA ALA A 16 0.31 -19.19 -9.19
C ALA A 16 -0.54 -19.96 -8.16
N ASN A 17 -0.92 -19.34 -7.05
CA ASN A 17 -1.48 -20.07 -5.89
C ASN A 17 -2.91 -19.67 -5.51
N ALA A 18 -3.47 -18.57 -6.04
CA ALA A 18 -4.82 -18.12 -5.73
C ALA A 18 -5.74 -18.25 -6.96
N PRO A 19 -6.47 -19.37 -7.11
CA PRO A 19 -7.33 -19.62 -8.29
C PRO A 19 -8.49 -18.62 -8.46
N ASN A 20 -8.78 -17.82 -7.44
CA ASN A 20 -9.78 -16.74 -7.48
C ASN A 20 -9.19 -15.37 -7.89
N GLY A 21 -7.92 -15.33 -8.33
CA GLY A 21 -7.25 -14.14 -8.86
C GLY A 21 -6.39 -13.38 -7.85
N LEU A 22 -5.76 -12.30 -8.33
CA LEU A 22 -4.98 -11.39 -7.49
C LEU A 22 -5.86 -10.86 -6.36
N PRO A 23 -5.33 -10.73 -5.14
CA PRO A 23 -6.03 -10.08 -4.05
C PRO A 23 -6.45 -8.69 -4.49
N GLY A 24 -7.44 -8.08 -3.82
CA GLY A 24 -7.96 -6.76 -4.15
C GLY A 24 -6.97 -5.59 -3.97
N LEU A 25 -5.67 -5.79 -4.23
CA LEU A 25 -4.65 -4.76 -4.40
C LEU A 25 -5.20 -3.68 -5.33
N ARG A 26 -5.08 -2.43 -4.87
CA ARG A 26 -5.45 -1.26 -5.65
C ARG A 26 -4.31 -0.95 -6.62
N GLU A 27 -4.64 -0.24 -7.70
CA GLU A 27 -3.63 0.31 -8.59
C GLU A 27 -2.70 1.25 -7.84
N GLY A 28 -1.52 1.47 -8.40
CA GLY A 28 -0.52 2.39 -7.87
C GLY A 28 -1.07 3.80 -7.68
N ALA A 29 -0.63 4.44 -6.60
CA ALA A 29 -0.88 5.85 -6.33
C ALA A 29 -0.12 6.71 -7.33
N THR A 30 -0.72 7.84 -7.73
CA THR A 30 0.00 8.82 -8.52
C THR A 30 0.96 9.60 -7.65
N ALA A 31 1.98 10.23 -8.26
CA ALA A 31 2.86 11.15 -7.55
C ALA A 31 2.09 12.34 -6.92
N HIS A 32 0.90 12.70 -7.43
CA HIS A 32 0.05 13.71 -6.82
C HIS A 32 -0.58 13.21 -5.52
N ASP A 33 -1.08 11.98 -5.50
CA ASP A 33 -1.70 11.35 -4.33
C ASP A 33 -0.68 11.21 -3.19
N ILE A 34 0.54 10.75 -3.51
CA ILE A 34 1.63 10.63 -2.55
C ILE A 34 1.97 11.98 -1.92
N ARG A 35 2.14 13.03 -2.74
CA ARG A 35 2.44 14.38 -2.23
C ARG A 35 1.33 14.94 -1.35
N ASN A 36 0.07 14.66 -1.66
CA ASN A 36 -1.05 15.09 -0.83
C ASN A 36 -1.02 14.39 0.53
N ALA A 37 -0.81 13.07 0.55
CA ALA A 37 -0.71 12.31 1.79
C ALA A 37 0.47 12.77 2.66
N GLU A 38 1.65 12.97 2.07
CA GLU A 38 2.83 13.53 2.77
C GLU A 38 2.54 14.88 3.42
N ARG A 39 1.89 15.79 2.68
CA ARG A 39 1.46 17.10 3.19
C ARG A 39 0.50 16.95 4.37
N ASP A 40 -0.51 16.10 4.23
CA ASP A 40 -1.59 15.96 5.22
C ASP A 40 -1.08 15.27 6.50
N LEU A 41 -0.12 14.34 6.36
CA LEU A 41 0.58 13.70 7.47
C LEU A 41 1.66 14.59 8.11
N GLY A 42 2.18 15.58 7.37
CA GLY A 42 3.27 16.45 7.77
C GLY A 42 4.64 15.75 7.80
N ILE A 43 4.85 14.76 6.92
CA ILE A 43 6.09 13.96 6.82
C ILE A 43 6.50 13.79 5.36
N GLU A 44 7.74 13.39 5.13
CA GLU A 44 8.18 12.85 3.84
C GLU A 44 8.32 11.33 3.96
N PHE A 45 7.75 10.60 3.01
CA PHE A 45 7.92 9.17 2.95
C PHE A 45 9.34 8.82 2.47
N PRO A 46 9.95 7.76 3.03
CA PRO A 46 11.13 7.16 2.43
C PRO A 46 10.85 6.73 0.98
N ASP A 47 11.89 6.74 0.14
CA ASP A 47 11.75 6.39 -1.29
C ASP A 47 11.18 4.98 -1.50
N GLU A 48 11.51 4.04 -0.62
CA GLU A 48 10.96 2.69 -0.63
C GLU A 48 9.46 2.66 -0.36
N VAL A 49 8.97 3.53 0.53
CA VAL A 49 7.54 3.64 0.85
C VAL A 49 6.81 4.26 -0.33
N ARG A 50 7.37 5.34 -0.92
CA ARG A 50 6.83 5.94 -2.15
C ARG A 50 6.74 4.92 -3.27
N GLN A 51 7.84 4.20 -3.55
CA GLN A 51 7.87 3.15 -4.58
C GLN A 51 6.84 2.04 -4.30
N SER A 52 6.60 1.68 -3.04
CA SER A 52 5.56 0.70 -2.71
C SER A 52 4.17 1.21 -3.06
N TYR A 53 3.86 2.48 -2.73
CA TYR A 53 2.57 3.09 -3.02
C TYR A 53 2.36 3.35 -4.52
N GLU A 54 3.42 3.66 -5.26
CA GLU A 54 3.40 3.77 -6.74
C GLU A 54 3.06 2.43 -7.42
N LEU A 55 3.29 1.30 -6.75
CA LEU A 55 2.95 -0.03 -7.25
C LEU A 55 1.53 -0.41 -6.83
N HIS A 56 1.19 -0.26 -5.54
CA HIS A 56 -0.15 -0.53 -5.03
C HIS A 56 -0.57 0.46 -3.94
N ASN A 57 -1.67 1.19 -4.18
CA ASN A 57 -2.25 2.09 -3.19
C ASN A 57 -3.16 1.35 -2.19
N GLY A 58 -2.60 0.39 -1.48
CA GLY A 58 -3.36 -0.42 -0.53
C GLY A 58 -4.17 -1.54 -1.17
N SER A 59 -5.15 -2.04 -0.43
CA SER A 59 -5.97 -3.18 -0.83
C SER A 59 -7.40 -3.10 -0.31
N LYS A 60 -8.36 -3.55 -1.12
CA LYS A 60 -9.79 -3.60 -0.77
C LYS A 60 -10.15 -4.67 0.26
N ASN A 61 -9.33 -5.73 0.36
CA ASN A 61 -9.58 -6.90 1.19
C ASN A 61 -8.30 -7.27 1.96
N ALA A 62 -8.35 -8.28 2.82
CA ALA A 62 -7.15 -8.87 3.38
C ALA A 62 -6.29 -9.54 2.29
N VAL A 63 -5.06 -9.04 2.12
CA VAL A 63 -4.11 -9.48 1.07
C VAL A 63 -2.81 -10.02 1.66
N PHE A 64 -2.70 -10.08 2.98
CA PHE A 64 -1.54 -10.62 3.67
C PHE A 64 -1.95 -11.73 4.64
N PRO A 65 -1.00 -12.58 5.08
CA PRO A 65 -1.27 -13.62 6.08
C PRO A 65 -1.99 -13.05 7.30
N TYR A 66 -2.76 -13.89 7.98
CA TYR A 66 -3.52 -13.52 9.19
C TYR A 66 -4.62 -12.48 9.00
N GLY A 67 -5.05 -12.24 7.75
CA GLY A 67 -6.18 -11.34 7.49
C GLY A 67 -5.78 -9.86 7.44
N TYR A 68 -4.48 -9.55 7.39
CA TYR A 68 -4.02 -8.17 7.26
C TYR A 68 -4.32 -7.62 5.87
N TYR A 69 -4.71 -6.35 5.84
CA TYR A 69 -4.94 -5.56 4.65
C TYR A 69 -3.89 -4.46 4.56
N LEU A 70 -3.55 -4.04 3.34
CA LEU A 70 -2.67 -2.91 3.11
C LEU A 70 -3.51 -1.62 3.09
N LEU A 71 -3.20 -0.70 3.98
CA LEU A 71 -3.81 0.63 3.96
C LEU A 71 -3.39 1.40 2.69
N SER A 72 -4.37 2.06 2.08
CA SER A 72 -4.12 3.13 1.13
C SER A 72 -3.55 4.37 1.80
N LEU A 73 -3.05 5.28 0.98
CA LEU A 73 -2.63 6.60 1.44
C LEU A 73 -3.75 7.37 2.17
N GLU A 74 -4.99 7.30 1.68
CA GLU A 74 -6.16 7.91 2.32
C GLU A 74 -6.39 7.29 3.72
N GLU A 75 -6.44 5.96 3.80
CA GLU A 75 -6.65 5.26 5.08
C GLU A 75 -5.49 5.51 6.07
N ILE A 76 -4.24 5.70 5.60
CA ILE A 76 -3.12 6.10 6.48
C ILE A 76 -3.32 7.51 7.05
N VAL A 77 -3.80 8.44 6.22
CA VAL A 77 -4.11 9.81 6.67
C VAL A 77 -5.21 9.77 7.74
N ASP A 78 -6.25 8.98 7.54
CA ASP A 78 -7.34 8.82 8.51
C ASP A 78 -6.84 8.22 9.83
N GLU A 79 -6.01 7.17 9.77
CA GLU A 79 -5.43 6.52 10.97
C GLU A 79 -4.56 7.50 11.79
N ARG A 80 -3.96 8.52 11.17
CA ARG A 80 -3.20 9.54 11.93
C ARG A 80 -4.08 10.25 12.95
N GLU A 81 -5.35 10.51 12.65
CA GLU A 81 -6.27 11.12 13.61
C GLU A 81 -6.51 10.22 14.83
N VAL A 82 -6.59 8.91 14.61
CA VAL A 82 -6.81 7.91 15.66
C VAL A 82 -5.59 7.77 16.56
N TRP A 83 -4.38 7.74 16.00
CA TRP A 83 -3.17 7.41 16.78
C TRP A 83 -2.42 8.62 17.32
N CYS A 84 -2.50 9.78 16.67
CA CYS A 84 -1.71 10.96 17.04
C CYS A 84 -2.50 12.07 17.75
N ASN A 85 -3.83 12.00 17.78
CA ASN A 85 -4.67 12.96 18.50
C ASN A 85 -5.31 12.38 19.78
N LEU A 86 -4.72 11.30 20.34
CA LEU A 86 -5.11 10.73 21.64
C LEU A 86 -4.56 11.52 22.83
#